data_AF-A0A522J1T0-F1
#
_entry.id   AF-A0A522J1T0-F1
#
_cell.length_a   1.000
_cell.length_b   1.000
_cell.length_c   1.000
_cell.angle_alpha   90.00
_cell.angle_beta   90.00
_cell.angle_gamma   90.00
#
_symmetry.space_group_name_H-M   'P 1'
#
loop_
_entity.id
_entity.type
_entity.pdbx_description
1 polymer ?
#
loop_
_entity_poly.entity_id
_entity_poly.type
_entity_poly.pdbx_seq_one_letter_code
_entity_poly.pdbx_strand_id
1 'polypeptide(L)'
;MALRQSVGDIAGTLLSVVCTRLELFSLEVSEQKTRLVKVLGMAFAALLFLALALLVFSITVALFFWPTEQRYLALGLLALLYGLLGLGFLWGVRRALLLEPAPFAATLEELRRDMTVVERLGEQSLPEAEPRRRRRADS
;
A
#
# COMPACT_ATOMS: atom_id res chain seq x y z
N MET A 1 -23.60 -11.76 -38.59
CA MET A 1 -22.18 -11.38 -38.46
C MET A 1 -22.00 -9.96 -37.91
N ALA A 2 -22.85 -8.98 -38.25
CA ALA A 2 -22.76 -7.60 -37.77
C ALA A 2 -22.84 -7.39 -36.24
N LEU A 3 -23.69 -8.13 -35.51
CA LEU A 3 -23.79 -8.01 -34.04
C LEU A 3 -22.52 -8.40 -33.29
N ARG A 4 -21.74 -9.36 -33.81
CA ARG A 4 -20.49 -9.81 -33.18
C ARG A 4 -19.37 -8.80 -33.32
N GLN A 5 -19.35 -8.03 -34.41
CA GLN A 5 -18.40 -6.94 -34.62
C GLN A 5 -18.72 -5.75 -33.72
N SER A 6 -19.97 -5.31 -33.63
CA SER A 6 -20.35 -4.21 -32.75
C SER A 6 -20.08 -4.49 -31.27
N VAL A 7 -20.23 -5.74 -30.81
CA VAL A 7 -19.88 -6.12 -29.43
C VAL A 7 -18.36 -6.05 -29.19
N GLY A 8 -17.54 -6.44 -30.17
CA GLY A 8 -16.08 -6.32 -30.10
C GLY A 8 -15.61 -4.86 -30.04
N ASP A 9 -16.22 -3.98 -30.85
CA ASP A 9 -15.86 -2.56 -30.89
C ASP A 9 -16.28 -1.82 -29.61
N ILE A 10 -17.45 -2.16 -29.05
CA ILE A 10 -17.92 -1.63 -27.77
C ILE A 10 -17.02 -2.12 -26.63
N ALA A 11 -16.60 -3.39 -26.65
CA ALA A 11 -15.68 -3.93 -25.65
C ALA A 11 -14.28 -3.27 -25.72
N GLY A 12 -13.75 -3.03 -26.92
CA GLY A 12 -12.48 -2.31 -27.11
C GLY A 12 -12.54 -0.86 -26.62
N THR A 13 -13.66 -0.17 -26.88
CA THR A 13 -13.88 1.21 -26.42
C THR A 13 -14.07 1.30 -24.90
N LEU A 14 -14.81 0.36 -24.30
CA LEU A 14 -14.95 0.27 -22.84
C LEU A 14 -13.60 -0.02 -22.17
N LEU A 15 -12.81 -0.93 -22.73
CA LEU A 15 -11.48 -1.26 -22.23
C LEU A 15 -10.54 -0.05 -22.30
N SER A 16 -10.56 0.73 -23.39
CA SER A 16 -9.74 1.92 -23.50
C SER A 16 -10.11 2.97 -22.44
N VAL A 17 -11.42 3.21 -22.24
CA VAL A 17 -11.92 4.15 -21.23
C VAL A 17 -11.55 3.73 -19.81
N VAL A 18 -11.64 2.43 -19.50
CA VAL A 18 -11.24 1.89 -18.19
C VAL A 18 -9.73 2.00 -18.00
N CYS A 19 -8.92 1.67 -19.00
CA CYS A 19 -7.46 1.82 -18.95
C CYS A 19 -7.02 3.27 -18.67
N THR A 20 -7.60 4.25 -19.36
CA THR A 20 -7.28 5.67 -19.11
C THR A 20 -7.69 6.14 -17.71
N ARG A 21 -8.83 5.66 -17.21
CA ARG A 21 -9.25 5.96 -15.83
C ARG A 21 -8.36 5.29 -14.80
N LEU A 22 -7.92 4.05 -15.04
CA LEU A 22 -6.96 3.37 -14.17
C LEU A 22 -5.59 4.06 -14.16
N GLU A 23 -5.15 4.61 -15.30
CA GLU A 23 -3.91 5.38 -15.40
C GLU A 23 -3.98 6.66 -14.55
N LEU A 24 -5.10 7.40 -14.64
CA LEU A 24 -5.37 8.57 -13.79
C LEU A 24 -5.53 8.19 -12.31
N PHE A 25 -6.24 7.10 -12.01
CA PHE A 25 -6.45 6.64 -10.64
C PHE A 25 -5.14 6.16 -9.99
N SER A 26 -4.27 5.50 -10.77
CA SER A 26 -2.93 5.10 -10.35
C SER A 26 -2.06 6.31 -10.02
N LEU A 27 -2.15 7.38 -10.83
CA LEU A 27 -1.47 8.65 -10.57
C LEU A 27 -1.99 9.33 -9.29
N GLU A 28 -3.31 9.47 -9.12
CA GLU A 28 -3.90 10.08 -7.92
C GLU A 28 -3.58 9.28 -6.65
N VAL A 29 -3.60 7.95 -6.71
CA VAL A 29 -3.21 7.08 -5.59
C VAL A 29 -1.74 7.26 -5.24
N SER A 30 -0.85 7.41 -6.23
CA SER A 30 0.58 7.67 -6.00
C SER A 30 0.81 9.04 -5.34
N GLU A 31 0.07 10.06 -5.78
CA GLU A 31 0.17 11.41 -5.26
C GLU A 31 -0.37 11.52 -3.82
N GLN A 32 -1.52 10.89 -3.55
CA GLN A 32 -2.09 10.81 -2.21
C GLN A 32 -1.23 9.99 -1.25
N LYS A 33 -0.59 8.90 -1.72
CA LYS A 33 0.40 8.14 -0.92
C LYS A 33 1.55 9.02 -0.45
N THR A 34 2.12 9.81 -1.36
CA THR A 34 3.26 10.69 -1.04
C THR A 34 2.86 11.74 0.00
N ARG A 35 1.68 12.36 -0.15
CA ARG A 35 1.13 13.29 0.84
C ARG A 35 0.90 12.60 2.19
N LEU A 36 0.32 11.40 2.20
CA LEU A 36 -0.01 10.68 3.42
C LEU A 36 1.25 10.24 4.17
N VAL A 37 2.26 9.72 3.47
CA VAL A 37 3.58 9.39 4.03
C VAL A 37 4.26 10.65 4.59
N LYS A 38 4.18 11.77 3.88
CA LYS A 38 4.71 13.06 4.36
C LYS A 38 4.00 13.53 5.64
N VAL A 39 2.67 13.49 5.68
CA VAL A 39 1.89 13.86 6.87
C VAL A 39 2.17 12.91 8.03
N LEU A 40 2.26 11.61 7.78
CA LEU A 40 2.59 10.62 8.78
C LEU A 40 4.00 10.82 9.35
N GLY A 41 4.98 11.14 8.49
CA GLY A 41 6.33 11.51 8.91
C GLY A 41 6.36 12.78 9.76
N MET A 42 5.60 13.82 9.36
CA MET A 42 5.45 15.05 10.16
C MET A 42 4.76 14.78 11.50
N ALA A 43 3.71 13.96 11.52
CA ALA A 43 3.01 13.56 12.74
C ALA A 43 3.93 12.75 13.67
N PHE A 44 4.67 11.78 13.13
CA PHE A 44 5.65 11.02 13.91
C PHE A 44 6.72 11.92 14.53
N ALA A 45 7.28 12.85 13.74
CA ALA A 45 8.23 13.83 14.26
C ALA A 45 7.62 14.70 15.36
N ALA A 46 6.39 15.20 15.17
CA ALA A 46 5.68 16.00 16.16
C ALA A 46 5.42 15.23 17.46
N LEU A 47 4.96 13.97 17.37
CA LEU A 47 4.79 13.10 18.53
C LEU A 47 6.12 12.83 19.25
N LEU A 48 7.20 12.60 18.51
CA LEU A 48 8.54 12.39 19.08
C LEU A 48 9.01 13.62 19.88
N PHE A 49 8.88 14.82 19.31
CA PHE A 49 9.24 16.06 20.00
C PHE A 49 8.35 16.31 21.23
N LEU A 50 7.04 16.02 21.15
CA LEU A 50 6.12 16.15 22.27
C LEU A 50 6.45 15.15 23.39
N ALA A 51 6.79 13.91 23.05
CA ALA A 51 7.25 12.91 24.00
C ALA A 51 8.57 13.33 24.68
N LEU A 52 9.52 13.89 23.93
CA LEU A 52 10.76 14.41 24.48
C LEU A 52 10.52 15.62 25.40
N ALA A 53 9.62 16.53 25.04
CA ALA A 53 9.21 17.63 25.89
C ALA A 53 8.57 17.13 27.20
N LEU A 54 7.69 16.12 27.11
CA LEU A 54 7.07 15.48 28.27
C LEU A 54 8.12 14.81 29.17
N LEU A 55 9.11 14.12 28.58
CA LEU A 55 10.24 13.52 29.29
C LEU A 55 11.01 14.59 30.07
N VAL A 56 11.47 15.65 29.39
CA VAL A 56 12.21 16.75 30.02
C VAL A 56 11.37 17.40 31.11
N PHE A 57 10.10 17.70 30.84
CA PHE A 57 9.18 18.28 31.82
C PHE A 57 9.03 17.40 33.07
N SER A 58 8.81 16.10 32.89
CA SER A 58 8.68 15.16 34.00
C SER A 58 9.97 15.02 34.81
N ILE A 59 11.14 15.06 34.16
CA ILE A 59 12.43 15.15 34.84
C ILE A 59 12.47 16.45 35.65
N THR A 60 12.20 17.62 35.05
CA THR A 60 12.20 18.91 35.74
C THR A 60 11.28 18.90 36.96
N VAL A 61 10.07 18.36 36.86
CA VAL A 61 9.15 18.18 37.99
C VAL A 61 9.77 17.30 39.07
N ALA A 62 10.37 16.17 38.70
CA ALA A 62 11.07 15.30 39.65
C ALA A 62 12.26 16.01 40.32
N LEU A 63 13.04 16.81 39.59
CA LEU A 63 14.16 17.54 40.19
C LEU A 63 13.72 18.70 41.08
N PHE A 64 12.57 19.33 40.78
CA PHE A 64 12.04 20.47 41.53
C PHE A 64 11.34 20.04 42.82
N PHE A 65 10.57 18.94 42.79
CA PHE A 65 9.76 18.51 43.93
C PHE A 65 10.45 17.48 44.84
N TRP A 66 11.43 16.67 44.37
CA TRP A 66 12.02 15.60 45.18
C TRP A 66 13.33 16.00 45.89
N PRO A 67 13.44 15.77 47.22
CA PRO A 67 14.70 15.88 47.97
C PRO A 67 15.77 14.86 47.51
N THR A 68 17.04 15.21 47.70
CA THR A 68 18.23 14.55 47.12
C THR A 68 18.28 13.02 47.32
N GLU A 69 17.79 12.50 48.44
CA GLU A 69 17.87 11.07 48.81
C GLU A 69 16.99 10.15 47.95
N GLN A 70 15.83 10.63 47.48
CA GLN A 70 14.84 9.81 46.75
C GLN A 70 14.80 10.11 45.25
N ARG A 71 15.55 11.11 44.80
CA ARG A 71 15.56 11.61 43.42
C ARG A 71 15.95 10.54 42.40
N TYR A 72 16.90 9.66 42.75
CA TYR A 72 17.33 8.56 41.88
C TYR A 72 16.25 7.50 41.67
N LEU A 73 15.45 7.20 42.69
CA LEU A 73 14.34 6.26 42.56
C LEU A 73 13.22 6.85 41.68
N ALA A 74 12.87 8.11 41.87
CA ALA A 74 11.88 8.79 41.03
C ALA A 74 12.33 8.85 39.56
N LEU A 75 13.59 9.20 39.29
CA LEU A 75 14.18 9.18 37.96
C LEU A 75 14.22 7.77 37.35
N GLY A 76 14.56 6.76 38.14
CA GLY A 76 14.59 5.37 37.69
C GLY A 76 13.21 4.85 37.29
N LEU A 77 12.19 5.15 38.09
CA LEU A 77 10.80 4.76 37.81
C LEU A 77 10.25 5.48 36.58
N LEU A 78 10.60 6.76 36.43
CA LEU A 78 10.27 7.56 35.25
C LEU A 78 10.96 7.01 33.99
N ALA A 79 12.24 6.69 34.08
CA ALA A 79 13.00 6.07 32.99
C ALA A 79 12.43 4.71 32.60
N LEU A 80 12.01 3.90 33.57
CA LEU A 80 11.37 2.60 33.33
C LEU A 80 10.02 2.77 32.62
N LEU A 81 9.20 3.72 33.07
CA LEU A 81 7.91 4.02 32.46
C LEU A 81 8.07 4.45 30.99
N TYR A 82 8.89 5.47 30.72
CA TYR A 82 9.14 5.93 29.35
C TYR A 82 9.84 4.88 28.50
N GLY A 83 10.72 4.06 29.08
CA GLY A 83 11.37 2.95 28.41
C GLY A 83 10.37 1.90 27.93
N LEU A 84 9.44 1.49 28.79
CA LEU A 84 8.38 0.54 28.44
C LEU A 84 7.44 1.09 27.35
N LEU A 85 7.04 2.35 27.48
CA LEU A 85 6.26 3.05 26.45
C LEU A 85 6.99 3.08 25.10
N GLY A 86 8.26 3.47 25.11
CA GLY A 86 9.10 3.50 23.91
C GLY A 86 9.27 2.12 23.27
N LEU A 87 9.48 1.08 24.08
CA LEU A 87 9.61 -0.29 23.60
C LEU A 87 8.30 -0.81 23.00
N GLY A 88 7.16 -0.47 23.60
CA GLY A 88 5.83 -0.78 23.07
C GLY A 88 5.58 -0.12 21.72
N PHE A 89 5.91 1.17 21.57
CA PHE A 89 5.82 1.87 20.29
C PHE A 89 6.76 1.28 19.24
N LEU A 90 8.01 0.96 19.59
CA LEU A 90 8.96 0.29 18.68
C LEU A 90 8.44 -1.07 18.22
N TRP A 91 7.84 -1.84 19.13
CA TRP A 91 7.22 -3.12 18.76
C TRP A 91 6.02 -2.91 17.83
N GLY A 92 5.16 -1.93 18.11
CA GLY A 92 4.03 -1.58 17.26
C GLY A 92 4.46 -1.14 15.85
N VAL A 93 5.45 -0.26 15.77
CA VAL A 93 6.05 0.21 14.50
C VAL A 93 6.69 -0.95 13.75
N ARG A 94 7.48 -1.78 14.43
CA ARG A 94 8.07 -2.99 13.84
C ARG A 94 7.00 -3.94 13.31
N ARG A 95 5.89 -4.11 14.03
CA ARG A 95 4.77 -4.94 13.59
C ARG A 95 4.05 -4.34 12.39
N ALA A 96 3.79 -3.04 12.38
CA ALA A 96 3.21 -2.35 11.24
C ALA A 96 4.11 -2.43 9.99
N LEU A 97 5.43 -2.28 10.15
CA LEU A 97 6.38 -2.32 9.03
C LEU A 97 6.70 -3.73 8.52
N LEU A 98 6.75 -4.74 9.41
CA LEU A 98 7.20 -6.10 9.04
C LEU A 98 6.07 -7.13 8.93
N LEU A 99 4.92 -6.91 9.56
CA LEU A 99 3.81 -7.88 9.58
C LEU A 99 2.56 -7.43 8.81
N GLU A 100 2.37 -6.13 8.53
CA GLU A 100 1.26 -5.75 7.64
C GLU A 100 1.65 -6.04 6.18
N PRO A 101 0.87 -6.88 5.46
CA PRO A 101 1.01 -7.01 4.02
C PRO A 101 0.78 -5.64 3.39
N ALA A 102 1.52 -5.32 2.33
CA ALA A 102 1.29 -4.10 1.56
C ALA A 102 -0.22 -3.97 1.26
N PRO A 103 -0.85 -2.83 1.57
CA PRO A 103 -2.26 -2.65 1.27
C PRO A 103 -2.43 -2.88 -0.24
N PHE A 104 -3.46 -3.63 -0.62
CA PHE A 104 -3.75 -4.06 -2.00
C PHE A 104 -2.96 -5.24 -2.56
N ALA A 105 -2.13 -5.94 -1.77
CA ALA A 105 -1.46 -7.16 -2.23
C ALA A 105 -2.45 -8.21 -2.78
N ALA A 106 -3.56 -8.45 -2.07
CA ALA A 106 -4.60 -9.37 -2.52
C ALA A 106 -5.30 -8.88 -3.80
N THR A 107 -5.56 -7.58 -3.93
CA THR A 107 -6.21 -6.99 -5.11
C THR A 107 -5.29 -7.01 -6.34
N LEU A 108 -3.98 -6.83 -6.15
CA LEU A 108 -2.97 -6.95 -7.20
C LEU A 108 -2.83 -8.38 -7.72
N GLU A 109 -2.88 -9.35 -6.81
CA GLU A 109 -2.87 -10.78 -7.15
C GLU A 109 -4.12 -11.16 -7.95
N GLU A 110 -5.30 -10.68 -7.54
CA GLU A 110 -6.56 -10.90 -8.24
C GLU A 110 -6.55 -10.26 -9.64
N LEU A 111 -6.06 -9.02 -9.76
CA LEU A 111 -5.99 -8.32 -11.05
C LEU A 111 -5.00 -8.98 -12.01
N ARG A 112 -3.89 -9.52 -11.49
CA ARG A 112 -2.95 -10.32 -12.28
C ARG A 112 -3.61 -11.60 -12.79
N ARG A 113 -4.45 -12.23 -11.97
CA ARG A 113 -5.21 -13.42 -12.34
C ARG A 113 -6.18 -13.11 -13.48
N ASP A 114 -6.88 -11.98 -13.41
CA ASP A 114 -7.79 -11.53 -14.47
C ASP A 114 -7.08 -11.25 -15.80
N MET A 115 -5.89 -10.64 -15.78
CA MET A 115 -5.08 -10.43 -16.99
C MET A 115 -4.71 -11.75 -17.69
N THR A 116 -4.37 -12.79 -16.92
CA THR A 116 -4.06 -14.11 -17.51
C THR A 116 -5.27 -14.79 -18.16
N VAL A 117 -6.49 -14.50 -17.70
CA VAL A 117 -7.72 -15.02 -18.30
C VAL A 117 -8.01 -14.29 -19.61
N VAL A 118 -7.84 -12.97 -19.65
CA VAL A 118 -8.03 -12.16 -20.86
C VAL A 118 -7.02 -12.53 -21.95
N GLU A 119 -5.75 -12.75 -21.60
CA GLU A 119 -4.71 -13.18 -22.54
C GLU A 119 -5.03 -14.56 -23.16
N ARG A 120 -5.51 -15.51 -22.35
CA ARG A 120 -5.96 -16.83 -22.85
C ARG A 120 -7.17 -16.74 -23.76
N LEU A 121 -8.11 -15.83 -23.50
CA LEU A 121 -9.27 -15.60 -24.37
C LEU A 121 -8.84 -14.96 -25.70
N GLY A 122 -7.80 -14.10 -25.67
CA GLY A 122 -7.13 -13.58 -26.87
C GLY A 122 -6.55 -14.70 -27.72
N GLU A 123 -5.83 -15.65 -27.12
CA GLU A 123 -5.26 -16.81 -27.84
C GLU A 123 -6.34 -17.78 -28.39
N GLN A 124 -7.43 -18.01 -27.66
CA GLN A 124 -8.56 -18.85 -28.13
C GLN A 124 -9.35 -18.19 -29.26
N SER A 125 -9.31 -16.87 -29.36
CA SER A 125 -10.01 -16.09 -30.39
C SER A 125 -9.27 -16.02 -31.73
N LEU A 126 -8.02 -16.50 -31.81
CA LEU A 126 -7.33 -16.79 -33.07
C LEU A 126 -7.87 -18.14 -33.59
N PRO A 127 -8.82 -18.17 -34.53
CA PRO A 127 -9.24 -19.42 -35.14
C PRO A 127 -8.05 -19.95 -35.91
N GLU A 128 -7.79 -21.25 -35.76
CA GLU A 128 -6.91 -22.03 -36.61
C GLU A 128 -6.93 -21.47 -38.03
N ALA A 129 -5.79 -20.90 -38.47
CA ALA A 129 -5.58 -20.62 -39.88
C ALA A 129 -5.62 -21.96 -40.60
N GLU A 130 -6.83 -22.31 -41.04
CA GLU A 130 -7.19 -23.56 -41.69
C GLU A 130 -6.15 -23.84 -42.79
N PRO A 131 -5.47 -25.00 -42.78
CA PRO A 131 -4.42 -25.27 -43.75
C PRO A 131 -5.10 -25.43 -45.10
N ARG A 132 -4.99 -24.42 -45.97
CA ARG A 132 -5.29 -24.55 -47.41
C ARG A 132 -4.31 -25.53 -48.05
N ARG A 133 -4.46 -26.82 -47.76
CA ARG A 133 -3.91 -27.91 -48.56
C ARG A 133 -5.04 -28.73 -49.16
N ARG A 134 -5.07 -28.69 -50.50
CA ARG A 134 -5.61 -29.69 -51.44
C ARG A 134 -7.12 -29.66 -51.71
N ARG A 135 -7.51 -29.04 -52.84
CA ARG A 135 -8.17 -29.71 -53.99
C ARG A 135 -8.75 -28.70 -54.99
N ARG A 136 -7.95 -28.37 -56.01
CA ARG A 136 -8.36 -28.25 -57.43
C ARG A 136 -7.13 -28.68 -58.24
N ALA A 137 -6.76 -29.96 -58.17
CA ALA A 137 -6.80 -30.84 -59.35
C ALA A 137 -7.98 -30.60 -60.32
N ASP A 138 -7.66 -30.75 -61.60
CA ASP A 138 -8.51 -30.78 -62.80
C ASP A 138 -9.28 -29.51 -63.18
N SER A 139 -8.72 -28.77 -64.15
CA SER A 139 -9.30 -28.54 -65.48
C SER A 139 -8.41 -27.61 -66.30
#